data_AF-A0A1H0AHT6-F1
#
_entry.id   AF-A0A1H0AHT6-F1
#
_cell.length_a   1.000
_cell.length_b   1.000
_cell.length_c   1.000
_cell.angle_alpha   90.00
_cell.angle_beta   90.00
_cell.angle_gamma   90.00
#
_symmetry.space_group_name_H-M   'P 1'
#
loop_
_entity.id
_entity.type
_entity.pdbx_description
1 polymer ?
#
loop_
_entity_poly.entity_id
_entity_poly.type
_entity_poly.pdbx_seq_one_letter_code
_entity_poly.pdbx_strand_id
1 'polypeptide(L)'
;MFLHWFDAKTYVLRVDFALIPAGFFSSLPTSKQIPTAKSERTFKEGLATHSAAKLATHVLLASHAPQFLFKDITSNVKVGGVLWGQLTTAAAKIEAQTPGRVPNMTYAEVIAAAESLPARDIDVKLAQREVLKELGLGNGLLPVLQTRWTPINGVLVPSTPEPTESQMEQARVAYNSRMQALVEASTALYTPLASRKEIALDCLKAEFPTLEPSVFEAQVLAKAYTGRPGAGDPRMRSMLDSVMEGEALGHTYKWITNDRRVPIDAFNDFARSERFRAPEVFKTQFEASITAQKNGHHGMVKHLISQLSLADRENFEFGEIECSYEKHYKEAAGNALVTVGREHTMFVKTTYNGERNLYEIDTTKGTIDKQNERMTGNLKQVIKIDGSYQP
;
A
#
# COMPACT_ATOMS: atom_id res chain seq x y z
N MET A 1 -44.68 -42.09 16.07
CA MET A 1 -44.63 -42.22 14.61
C MET A 1 -43.77 -41.06 14.11
N PHE A 2 -42.61 -41.39 13.50
CA PHE A 2 -41.45 -40.54 13.15
C PHE A 2 -40.45 -40.14 14.26
N LEU A 3 -39.76 -41.19 14.73
CA LEU A 3 -38.33 -41.40 15.00
C LEU A 3 -37.41 -40.34 15.65
N HIS A 4 -36.75 -40.84 16.71
CA HIS A 4 -35.67 -40.32 17.56
C HIS A 4 -34.27 -40.26 16.91
N TRP A 5 -33.36 -39.55 17.62
CA TRP A 5 -31.88 -39.54 17.66
C TRP A 5 -31.17 -38.39 16.91
N PHE A 6 -30.53 -37.47 17.65
CA PHE A 6 -29.11 -37.58 18.02
C PHE A 6 -28.66 -36.50 19.03
N ASP A 7 -27.87 -36.96 20.00
CA ASP A 7 -27.19 -36.24 21.08
C ASP A 7 -25.75 -35.84 20.66
N ALA A 8 -25.23 -34.79 21.30
CA ALA A 8 -23.86 -34.27 21.38
C ALA A 8 -22.81 -34.63 20.31
N LYS A 9 -22.31 -33.61 19.59
CA LYS A 9 -20.87 -33.31 19.40
C LYS A 9 -20.65 -32.08 18.50
N THR A 10 -19.76 -31.22 18.95
CA THR A 10 -19.02 -30.15 18.26
C THR A 10 -19.12 -30.19 16.72
N TYR A 11 -19.96 -29.33 16.14
CA TYR A 11 -19.92 -29.06 14.71
C TYR A 11 -18.77 -28.09 14.40
N VAL A 12 -17.55 -28.61 14.36
CA VAL A 12 -16.49 -27.97 13.56
C VAL A 12 -16.77 -28.38 12.12
N LEU A 13 -17.64 -27.64 11.44
CA LEU A 13 -17.65 -27.63 9.98
C LEU A 13 -16.38 -26.91 9.55
N ARG A 14 -15.30 -27.70 9.42
CA ARG A 14 -14.16 -27.34 8.60
C ARG A 14 -14.71 -26.78 7.29
N VAL A 15 -14.36 -25.55 6.96
CA VAL A 15 -14.29 -25.16 5.56
C VAL A 15 -13.22 -26.08 4.98
N ASP A 16 -13.63 -27.21 4.42
CA ASP A 16 -12.71 -28.15 3.80
C ASP A 16 -12.07 -27.43 2.60
N PHE A 17 -10.89 -26.87 2.83
CA PHE A 17 -10.00 -26.34 1.80
C PHE A 17 -9.51 -27.44 0.84
N ALA A 18 -9.84 -28.72 1.10
CA ALA A 18 -9.71 -29.82 0.16
C ALA A 18 -10.60 -29.68 -1.10
N LEU A 19 -11.50 -28.69 -1.15
CA LEU A 19 -12.51 -28.55 -2.21
C LEU A 19 -12.13 -27.57 -3.34
N ILE A 20 -10.87 -27.15 -3.43
CA ILE A 20 -10.33 -26.43 -4.59
C ILE A 20 -9.26 -27.33 -5.23
N PRO A 21 -9.40 -27.75 -6.51
CA PRO A 21 -8.50 -28.73 -7.11
C PRO A 21 -7.04 -28.27 -7.02
N ALA A 22 -6.13 -29.23 -6.86
CA ALA A 22 -4.69 -29.00 -6.75
C ALA A 22 -4.06 -28.22 -7.94
N GLY A 23 -4.80 -27.99 -9.02
CA GLY A 23 -4.43 -27.14 -10.16
C GLY A 23 -4.97 -25.71 -10.12
N PHE A 24 -5.70 -25.28 -9.08
CA PHE A 24 -6.28 -23.93 -9.00
C PHE A 24 -5.34 -22.89 -8.37
N PHE A 25 -4.26 -23.33 -7.71
CA PHE A 25 -3.29 -22.43 -7.08
C PHE A 25 -2.21 -21.99 -8.07
N SER A 26 -2.64 -21.42 -9.21
CA SER A 26 -1.77 -20.51 -9.94
C SER A 26 -1.84 -19.11 -9.34
N SER A 27 -2.93 -18.69 -8.68
CA SER A 27 -3.02 -17.42 -7.93
C SER A 27 -4.05 -17.53 -6.79
N LEU A 28 -3.97 -16.69 -5.75
CA LEU A 28 -5.01 -16.62 -4.73
C LEU A 28 -6.32 -16.10 -5.37
N PRO A 29 -7.46 -16.80 -5.25
CA PRO A 29 -8.71 -16.38 -5.87
C PRO A 29 -9.22 -15.09 -5.24
N THR A 30 -9.92 -14.27 -6.04
CA THR A 30 -10.64 -13.13 -5.48
C THR A 30 -11.82 -13.61 -4.65
N SER A 31 -12.11 -12.96 -3.52
CA SER A 31 -13.25 -13.29 -2.67
C SER A 31 -14.59 -13.34 -3.44
N LYS A 32 -14.75 -12.49 -4.46
CA LYS A 32 -15.96 -12.43 -5.34
C LYS A 32 -16.19 -13.66 -6.21
N GLN A 33 -15.15 -14.41 -6.55
CA GLN A 33 -15.28 -15.58 -7.45
C GLN A 33 -15.83 -16.82 -6.71
N ILE A 34 -15.66 -16.89 -5.39
CA ILE A 34 -15.98 -18.08 -4.59
C ILE A 34 -17.49 -18.37 -4.53
N PRO A 35 -18.40 -17.40 -4.29
CA PRO A 35 -19.83 -17.67 -4.25
C PRO A 35 -20.38 -18.22 -5.58
N THR A 36 -19.94 -17.63 -6.70
CA THR A 36 -20.35 -18.06 -8.04
C THR A 36 -19.89 -19.48 -8.33
N ALA A 37 -18.59 -19.77 -8.12
CA ALA A 37 -18.03 -21.10 -8.32
C ALA A 37 -18.72 -22.16 -7.45
N LYS A 38 -19.07 -21.83 -6.20
CA LYS A 38 -19.78 -22.73 -5.30
C LYS A 38 -21.19 -23.03 -5.79
N SER A 39 -21.92 -22.03 -6.28
CA SER A 39 -23.27 -22.21 -6.81
C SER A 39 -23.33 -23.11 -8.05
N GLU A 40 -22.37 -22.95 -8.96
CA GLU A 40 -22.26 -23.80 -10.17
C GLU A 40 -21.96 -25.25 -9.80
N ARG A 41 -21.15 -25.45 -8.75
CA ARG A 41 -20.79 -26.77 -8.27
C ARG A 41 -21.96 -27.47 -7.57
N THR A 42 -22.69 -26.78 -6.70
CA THR A 42 -23.89 -27.33 -6.03
C THR A 42 -24.93 -27.81 -7.05
N PHE A 43 -25.04 -27.11 -8.19
CA PHE A 43 -25.84 -27.56 -9.32
C PHE A 43 -25.25 -28.81 -10.00
N LYS A 44 -23.96 -28.81 -10.35
CA LYS A 44 -23.28 -29.94 -11.01
C LYS A 44 -23.29 -31.23 -10.18
N GLU A 45 -23.23 -31.11 -8.85
CA GLU A 45 -23.26 -32.25 -7.92
C GLU A 45 -24.69 -32.73 -7.61
N GLY A 46 -25.72 -32.11 -8.19
CA GLY A 46 -27.12 -32.51 -8.00
C GLY A 46 -27.69 -32.15 -6.62
N LEU A 47 -26.95 -31.36 -5.83
CA LEU A 47 -27.34 -30.95 -4.47
C LEU A 47 -28.45 -29.88 -4.48
N ALA A 48 -28.64 -29.18 -5.58
CA ALA A 48 -29.73 -28.22 -5.77
C ALA A 48 -30.13 -28.08 -7.25
N THR A 49 -31.39 -27.72 -7.50
CA THR A 49 -31.84 -27.31 -8.84
C THR A 49 -31.18 -25.99 -9.24
N HIS A 50 -31.05 -25.71 -10.54
CA HIS A 50 -30.40 -24.50 -11.03
C HIS A 50 -31.03 -23.21 -10.45
N SER A 51 -32.35 -23.20 -10.23
CA SER A 51 -33.07 -22.09 -9.60
C SER A 51 -32.82 -21.97 -8.09
N ALA A 52 -32.57 -23.07 -7.39
CA ALA A 52 -32.32 -23.09 -5.94
C ALA A 52 -30.84 -22.99 -5.56
N ALA A 53 -29.91 -23.29 -6.47
CA ALA A 53 -28.48 -23.37 -6.18
C ALA A 53 -27.88 -22.06 -5.63
N LYS A 54 -28.31 -20.90 -6.18
CA LYS A 54 -27.87 -19.59 -5.68
C LYS A 54 -28.39 -19.30 -4.27
N LEU A 55 -29.66 -19.58 -4.02
CA LEU A 55 -30.28 -19.39 -2.70
C LEU A 55 -29.66 -20.33 -1.66
N ALA A 56 -29.50 -21.61 -2.00
CA ALA A 56 -28.85 -22.60 -1.13
C ALA A 56 -27.41 -22.18 -0.80
N THR A 57 -26.65 -21.72 -1.80
CA THR A 57 -25.29 -21.20 -1.59
C THR A 57 -25.29 -19.99 -0.66
N HIS A 58 -26.21 -19.06 -0.86
CA HIS A 58 -26.33 -17.88 -0.01
C HIS A 58 -26.64 -18.25 1.44
N VAL A 59 -27.60 -19.15 1.69
CA VAL A 59 -27.94 -19.61 3.04
C VAL A 59 -26.76 -20.31 3.70
N LEU A 60 -26.06 -21.19 2.98
CA LEU A 60 -24.87 -21.90 3.48
C LEU A 60 -23.71 -20.95 3.80
N LEU A 61 -23.50 -19.93 2.97
CA LEU A 61 -22.47 -18.93 3.23
C LEU A 61 -22.87 -18.01 4.38
N ALA A 62 -24.15 -17.65 4.52
CA ALA A 62 -24.61 -16.82 5.62
C ALA A 62 -24.42 -17.51 6.98
N SER A 63 -24.56 -18.83 7.04
CA SER A 63 -24.39 -19.59 8.28
C SER A 63 -22.93 -19.92 8.61
N HIS A 64 -22.06 -20.13 7.61
CA HIS A 64 -20.71 -20.66 7.85
C HIS A 64 -19.56 -19.76 7.40
N ALA A 65 -19.80 -18.86 6.45
CA ALA A 65 -18.76 -17.99 5.90
C ALA A 65 -19.34 -16.62 5.46
N PRO A 66 -19.95 -15.86 6.38
CA PRO A 66 -20.63 -14.61 6.06
C PRO A 66 -19.69 -13.54 5.48
N GLN A 67 -18.38 -13.67 5.68
CA GLN A 67 -17.33 -12.87 5.04
C GLN A 67 -17.32 -12.96 3.50
N PHE A 68 -18.04 -13.89 2.88
CA PHE A 68 -18.20 -13.93 1.42
C PHE A 68 -19.45 -13.18 0.91
N LEU A 69 -20.31 -12.68 1.80
CA LEU A 69 -21.63 -12.17 1.45
C LEU A 69 -21.82 -10.67 1.65
N PHE A 70 -20.92 -9.98 2.35
CA PHE A 70 -21.05 -8.53 2.52
C PHE A 70 -20.78 -7.81 1.19
N LYS A 71 -21.37 -6.62 1.03
CA LYS A 71 -21.42 -5.85 -0.20
C LYS A 71 -20.11 -5.11 -0.48
N ASP A 72 -19.87 -4.80 -1.76
CA ASP A 72 -18.78 -3.93 -2.20
C ASP A 72 -17.38 -4.39 -1.79
N ILE A 73 -17.13 -5.72 -1.76
CA ILE A 73 -15.77 -6.23 -1.56
C ILE A 73 -14.86 -5.67 -2.66
N THR A 74 -13.69 -5.15 -2.32
CA THR A 74 -12.75 -4.66 -3.35
C THR A 74 -12.08 -5.84 -4.06
N SER A 75 -11.77 -5.72 -5.35
CA SER A 75 -11.11 -6.76 -6.15
C SER A 75 -9.71 -7.14 -5.64
N ASN A 76 -9.13 -6.27 -4.82
CA ASN A 76 -7.80 -6.42 -4.23
C ASN A 76 -7.80 -7.36 -3.01
N VAL A 77 -8.96 -7.76 -2.49
CA VAL A 77 -9.06 -8.75 -1.41
C VAL A 77 -8.96 -10.16 -1.98
N LYS A 78 -7.77 -10.76 -1.83
CA LYS A 78 -7.49 -12.15 -2.21
C LYS A 78 -7.66 -13.07 -1.00
N VAL A 79 -8.34 -14.19 -1.19
CA VAL A 79 -8.51 -15.23 -0.14
C VAL A 79 -7.13 -15.74 0.26
N GLY A 80 -6.85 -15.86 1.56
CA GLY A 80 -5.50 -16.18 2.06
C GLY A 80 -4.49 -15.03 2.00
N GLY A 81 -4.94 -13.80 1.74
CA GLY A 81 -4.16 -12.57 1.88
C GLY A 81 -4.36 -11.87 3.24
N VAL A 82 -3.52 -10.87 3.54
CA VAL A 82 -3.56 -10.15 4.83
C VAL A 82 -4.88 -9.40 5.03
N LEU A 83 -5.37 -8.71 3.99
CA LEU A 83 -6.65 -8.00 3.99
C LEU A 83 -7.85 -8.93 4.18
N TRP A 84 -7.78 -10.13 3.58
CA TRP A 84 -8.79 -11.16 3.80
C TRP A 84 -8.82 -11.63 5.25
N GLY A 85 -7.64 -11.82 5.87
CA GLY A 85 -7.57 -12.19 7.27
C GLY A 85 -8.16 -11.14 8.23
N GLN A 86 -7.89 -9.85 7.98
CA GLN A 86 -8.50 -8.74 8.74
C GLN A 86 -10.02 -8.74 8.61
N LEU A 87 -10.50 -8.88 7.37
CA LEU A 87 -11.91 -8.87 7.04
C LEU A 87 -12.66 -10.05 7.66
N THR A 88 -12.12 -11.27 7.55
CA THR A 88 -12.72 -12.46 8.17
C THR A 88 -12.77 -12.32 9.68
N THR A 89 -11.72 -11.74 10.30
CA THR A 89 -11.72 -11.44 11.74
C THR A 89 -12.78 -10.39 12.11
N ALA A 90 -12.93 -9.35 11.29
CA ALA A 90 -13.94 -8.30 11.49
C ALA A 90 -15.36 -8.85 11.38
N ALA A 91 -15.62 -9.66 10.35
CA ALA A 91 -16.90 -10.36 10.18
C ALA A 91 -17.21 -11.25 11.38
N ALA A 92 -16.23 -12.04 11.87
CA ALA A 92 -16.41 -12.90 13.03
C ALA A 92 -16.73 -12.12 14.31
N LYS A 93 -16.10 -10.95 14.52
CA LYS A 93 -16.43 -10.07 15.67
C LYS A 93 -17.88 -9.60 15.62
N ILE A 94 -18.36 -9.21 14.43
CA ILE A 94 -19.74 -8.74 14.24
C ILE A 94 -20.72 -9.88 14.45
N GLU A 95 -20.48 -11.04 13.84
CA GLU A 95 -21.36 -12.21 13.92
C GLU A 95 -21.42 -12.78 15.34
N ALA A 96 -20.33 -12.73 16.11
CA ALA A 96 -20.33 -13.12 17.52
C ALA A 96 -21.26 -12.25 18.38
N GLN A 97 -21.49 -11.00 17.99
CA GLN A 97 -22.33 -10.04 18.73
C GLN A 97 -23.74 -9.93 18.15
N THR A 98 -23.86 -10.01 16.83
CA THR A 98 -25.12 -9.88 16.09
C THR A 98 -25.08 -10.79 14.88
N PRO A 99 -25.44 -12.08 15.06
CA PRO A 99 -25.49 -13.05 13.98
C PRO A 99 -26.39 -12.60 12.81
N GLY A 100 -25.96 -12.83 11.58
CA GLY A 100 -26.68 -12.50 10.35
C GLY A 100 -26.57 -11.03 9.91
N ARG A 101 -25.76 -10.21 10.60
CA ARG A 101 -25.62 -8.78 10.27
C ARG A 101 -24.68 -8.54 9.09
N VAL A 102 -23.60 -9.33 8.97
CA VAL A 102 -22.55 -9.11 7.98
C VAL A 102 -23.04 -9.13 6.52
N PRO A 103 -23.91 -10.05 6.07
CA PRO A 103 -24.35 -10.11 4.67
C PRO A 103 -25.01 -8.81 4.14
N ASN A 104 -25.54 -7.98 5.02
CA ASN A 104 -26.22 -6.74 4.62
C ASN A 104 -25.30 -5.50 4.65
N MET A 105 -24.11 -5.62 5.22
CA MET A 105 -23.15 -4.54 5.39
C MET A 105 -22.24 -4.39 4.16
N THR A 106 -21.67 -3.21 3.98
CA THR A 106 -20.59 -2.94 3.02
C THR A 106 -19.22 -3.23 3.63
N TYR A 107 -18.18 -3.32 2.78
CA TYR A 107 -16.79 -3.47 3.24
C TYR A 107 -16.41 -2.44 4.33
N ALA A 108 -16.69 -1.15 4.09
CA ALA A 108 -16.34 -0.09 5.02
C ALA A 108 -17.10 -0.20 6.35
N GLU A 109 -18.39 -0.54 6.30
CA GLU A 109 -19.21 -0.74 7.50
C GLU A 109 -18.71 -1.93 8.33
N VAL A 110 -18.29 -3.03 7.70
CA VAL A 110 -17.76 -4.21 8.40
C VAL A 110 -16.49 -3.86 9.17
N ILE A 111 -15.54 -3.16 8.52
CA ILE A 111 -14.29 -2.75 9.17
C ILE A 111 -14.59 -1.79 10.33
N ALA A 112 -15.38 -0.73 10.10
CA ALA A 112 -15.70 0.27 11.11
C ALA A 112 -16.46 -0.32 12.31
N ALA A 113 -17.46 -1.18 12.07
CA ALA A 113 -18.21 -1.80 13.16
C ALA A 113 -17.34 -2.71 14.03
N ALA A 114 -16.38 -3.42 13.42
CA ALA A 114 -15.52 -4.37 14.11
C ALA A 114 -14.42 -3.74 14.97
N GLU A 115 -14.08 -2.46 14.77
CA GLU A 115 -13.04 -1.76 15.56
C GLU A 115 -13.37 -1.71 17.05
N SER A 116 -14.64 -1.43 17.38
CA SER A 116 -15.12 -1.31 18.76
C SER A 116 -15.41 -2.66 19.44
N LEU A 117 -15.40 -3.76 18.69
CA LEU A 117 -15.83 -5.07 19.18
C LEU A 117 -14.69 -5.89 19.79
N PRO A 118 -14.96 -6.62 20.90
CA PRO A 118 -13.96 -7.39 21.62
C PRO A 118 -13.41 -8.55 20.78
N ALA A 119 -12.11 -8.83 20.91
CA ALA A 119 -11.44 -9.90 20.18
C ALA A 119 -11.34 -11.23 20.96
N ARG A 120 -11.89 -11.29 22.18
CA ARG A 120 -11.69 -12.44 23.10
C ARG A 120 -12.73 -13.54 22.97
N ASP A 121 -13.78 -13.31 22.19
CA ASP A 121 -14.83 -14.29 21.95
C ASP A 121 -14.27 -15.59 21.37
N ILE A 122 -14.87 -16.72 21.73
CA ILE A 122 -14.43 -18.03 21.26
C ILE A 122 -14.60 -18.14 19.74
N ASP A 123 -15.67 -17.57 19.19
CA ASP A 123 -15.94 -17.58 17.76
C ASP A 123 -14.92 -16.73 16.99
N VAL A 124 -14.49 -15.61 17.59
CA VAL A 124 -13.43 -14.76 17.02
C VAL A 124 -12.09 -15.50 17.03
N LYS A 125 -11.76 -16.21 18.11
CA LYS A 125 -10.52 -17.02 18.18
C LYS A 125 -10.52 -18.15 17.16
N LEU A 126 -11.66 -18.82 16.97
CA LEU A 126 -11.81 -19.86 15.95
C LEU A 126 -11.64 -19.28 14.56
N ALA A 127 -12.28 -18.15 14.25
CA ALA A 127 -12.12 -17.47 12.97
C ALA A 127 -10.65 -17.04 12.71
N GLN A 128 -9.97 -16.49 13.72
CA GLN A 128 -8.54 -16.17 13.62
C GLN A 128 -7.68 -17.40 13.36
N ARG A 129 -7.98 -18.53 14.01
CA ARG A 129 -7.28 -19.80 13.79
C ARG A 129 -7.47 -20.29 12.35
N GLU A 130 -8.69 -20.27 11.83
CA GLU A 130 -8.97 -20.68 10.45
C GLU A 130 -8.30 -19.74 9.43
N VAL A 131 -8.34 -18.43 9.66
CA VAL A 131 -7.60 -17.44 8.86
C VAL A 131 -6.10 -17.75 8.81
N LEU A 132 -5.50 -18.08 9.95
CA LEU A 132 -4.08 -18.45 10.01
C LEU A 132 -3.79 -19.75 9.23
N LYS A 133 -4.72 -20.70 9.22
CA LYS A 133 -4.59 -21.91 8.38
C LYS A 133 -4.65 -21.57 6.91
N GLU A 134 -5.62 -20.75 6.49
CA GLU A 134 -5.77 -20.29 5.10
C GLU A 134 -4.52 -19.56 4.60
N LEU A 135 -4.02 -18.63 5.42
CA LEU A 135 -2.79 -17.90 5.15
C LEU A 135 -1.59 -18.85 5.09
N GLY A 136 -1.48 -19.75 6.06
CA GLY A 136 -0.37 -20.69 6.12
C GLY A 136 -0.33 -21.63 4.92
N LEU A 137 -1.47 -22.15 4.50
CA LEU A 137 -1.61 -23.01 3.31
C LEU A 137 -1.34 -22.23 2.03
N GLY A 138 -1.98 -21.07 1.84
CA GLY A 138 -1.84 -20.26 0.63
C GLY A 138 -0.43 -19.70 0.41
N ASN A 139 0.40 -19.67 1.47
CA ASN A 139 1.77 -19.18 1.43
C ASN A 139 2.83 -20.26 1.63
N GLY A 140 2.45 -21.55 1.64
CA GLY A 140 3.38 -22.67 1.78
C GLY A 140 4.07 -22.77 3.16
N LEU A 141 3.56 -22.07 4.17
CA LEU A 141 4.06 -22.14 5.56
C LEU A 141 3.49 -23.34 6.31
N LEU A 142 2.32 -23.81 5.86
CA LEU A 142 1.70 -25.04 6.33
C LEU A 142 1.77 -26.08 5.21
N PRO A 143 2.07 -27.35 5.55
CA PRO A 143 1.97 -28.42 4.57
C PRO A 143 0.54 -28.50 4.04
N VAL A 144 0.39 -28.83 2.75
CA VAL A 144 -0.91 -29.21 2.21
C VAL A 144 -1.31 -30.52 2.87
N LEU A 145 -2.10 -30.42 3.95
CA LEU A 145 -2.58 -31.56 4.69
C LEU A 145 -3.60 -32.28 3.81
N GLN A 146 -3.20 -33.40 3.24
CA GLN A 146 -4.09 -34.23 2.44
C GLN A 146 -5.12 -34.89 3.36
N THR A 147 -6.38 -34.84 2.96
CA THR A 147 -7.45 -35.61 3.60
C THR A 147 -7.10 -37.09 3.55
N ARG A 148 -6.83 -37.69 4.70
CA ARG A 148 -6.59 -39.13 4.85
C ARG A 148 -7.89 -39.81 5.21
N TRP A 149 -8.17 -40.95 4.59
CA TRP A 149 -9.32 -41.77 4.95
C TRP A 149 -8.92 -42.71 6.09
N THR A 150 -9.40 -42.45 7.29
CA THR A 150 -9.13 -43.28 8.47
C THR A 150 -10.31 -44.20 8.76
N PRO A 151 -10.11 -45.52 8.89
CA PRO A 151 -11.16 -46.42 9.31
C PRO A 151 -11.55 -46.14 10.76
N ILE A 152 -12.80 -45.73 10.99
CA ILE A 152 -13.42 -45.64 12.32
C ILE A 152 -14.63 -46.56 12.30
N ASN A 153 -14.64 -47.60 13.13
CA ASN A 153 -15.73 -48.58 13.23
C ASN A 153 -16.17 -49.17 11.87
N GLY A 154 -15.20 -49.49 10.98
CA GLY A 154 -15.48 -50.07 9.66
C GLY A 154 -15.93 -49.07 8.59
N VAL A 155 -16.07 -47.78 8.92
CA VAL A 155 -16.38 -46.71 7.97
C VAL A 155 -15.12 -45.88 7.73
N LEU A 156 -14.77 -45.65 6.47
CA LEU A 156 -13.70 -44.73 6.11
C LEU A 156 -14.19 -43.29 6.32
N VAL A 157 -13.60 -42.59 7.29
CA VAL A 157 -13.91 -41.20 7.58
C VAL A 157 -12.77 -40.31 7.06
N PRO A 158 -13.05 -39.29 6.23
CA PRO A 158 -12.04 -38.32 5.82
C PRO A 158 -11.57 -37.52 7.04
N SER A 159 -10.26 -37.52 7.27
CA SER A 159 -9.59 -36.76 8.32
C SER A 159 -8.39 -36.05 7.71
N THR A 160 -8.51 -34.73 7.57
CA THR A 160 -7.37 -33.87 7.30
C THR A 160 -6.60 -33.71 8.62
N PRO A 161 -5.28 -33.95 8.69
CA PRO A 161 -4.51 -33.64 9.90
C PRO A 161 -4.69 -32.17 10.30
N GLU A 162 -4.65 -31.85 11.58
CA GLU A 162 -4.54 -30.45 12.02
C GLU A 162 -3.08 -30.01 12.02
N PRO A 163 -2.76 -28.76 11.63
CA PRO A 163 -1.41 -28.22 11.79
C PRO A 163 -0.99 -28.25 13.26
N THR A 164 0.30 -28.53 13.52
CA THR A 164 0.85 -28.51 14.88
C THR A 164 0.84 -27.10 15.47
N GLU A 165 0.92 -26.97 16.79
CA GLU A 165 1.00 -25.65 17.43
C GLU A 165 2.20 -24.83 16.95
N SER A 166 3.36 -25.47 16.75
CA SER A 166 4.55 -24.80 16.20
C SER A 166 4.32 -24.28 14.78
N GLN A 167 3.60 -25.04 13.95
CA GLN A 167 3.26 -24.62 12.58
C GLN A 167 2.29 -23.44 12.59
N MET A 168 1.29 -23.47 13.47
CA MET A 168 0.36 -22.36 13.67
C MET A 168 1.07 -21.10 14.16
N GLU A 169 2.05 -21.25 15.06
CA GLU A 169 2.83 -20.13 15.57
C GLU A 169 3.72 -19.50 14.49
N GLN A 170 4.35 -20.33 13.64
CA GLN A 170 5.09 -19.83 12.48
C GLN A 170 4.19 -19.03 11.51
N ALA A 171 2.99 -19.55 11.21
CA ALA A 171 2.02 -18.84 10.38
C ALA A 171 1.58 -17.50 11.01
N ARG A 172 1.38 -17.48 12.34
CA ARG A 172 1.05 -16.26 13.10
C ARG A 172 2.16 -15.22 13.04
N VAL A 173 3.40 -15.63 13.26
CA VAL A 173 4.58 -14.74 13.18
C VAL A 173 4.71 -14.16 11.77
N ALA A 174 4.58 -14.99 10.73
CA ALA A 174 4.64 -14.54 9.34
C ALA A 174 3.50 -13.57 8.99
N TYR A 175 2.28 -13.82 9.46
CA TYR A 175 1.14 -12.91 9.28
C TYR A 175 1.40 -11.55 9.91
N ASN A 176 1.83 -11.53 11.18
CA ASN A 176 2.11 -10.28 11.90
C ASN A 176 3.27 -9.51 11.24
N SER A 177 4.31 -10.21 10.81
CA SER A 177 5.44 -9.61 10.08
C SER A 177 4.99 -8.94 8.77
N ARG A 178 4.14 -9.60 7.99
CA ARG A 178 3.60 -9.03 6.74
C ARG A 178 2.67 -7.85 6.98
N MET A 179 1.83 -7.92 8.02
CA MET A 179 0.99 -6.80 8.43
C MET A 179 1.84 -5.59 8.79
N GLN A 180 2.86 -5.80 9.62
CA GLN A 180 3.77 -4.74 10.05
C GLN A 180 4.50 -4.12 8.85
N ALA A 181 5.00 -4.94 7.93
CA ALA A 181 5.66 -4.47 6.72
C ALA A 181 4.74 -3.63 5.82
N LEU A 182 3.44 -3.96 5.74
CA LEU A 182 2.44 -3.17 5.03
C LEU A 182 2.20 -1.81 5.67
N VAL A 183 2.08 -1.77 7.00
CA VAL A 183 1.91 -0.52 7.76
C VAL A 183 3.15 0.37 7.61
N GLU A 184 4.34 -0.20 7.73
CA GLU A 184 5.61 0.51 7.55
C GLU A 184 5.75 1.06 6.12
N ALA A 185 5.46 0.23 5.11
CA ALA A 185 5.49 0.67 3.71
C ALA A 185 4.49 1.80 3.46
N SER A 186 3.26 1.67 3.96
CA SER A 186 2.23 2.71 3.82
C SER A 186 2.64 4.01 4.52
N THR A 187 3.17 3.93 5.73
CA THR A 187 3.62 5.11 6.49
C THR A 187 4.77 5.80 5.76
N ALA A 188 5.72 5.02 5.25
CA ALA A 188 6.89 5.52 4.55
C ALA A 188 6.51 6.18 3.20
N LEU A 189 5.53 5.62 2.46
CA LEU A 189 4.98 6.20 1.23
C LEU A 189 4.43 7.61 1.44
N TYR A 190 3.72 7.83 2.54
CA TYR A 190 3.08 9.11 2.85
C TYR A 190 3.96 10.05 3.69
N THR A 191 5.26 9.78 3.78
CA THR A 191 6.20 10.70 4.45
C THR A 191 6.15 12.05 3.73
N PRO A 192 5.79 13.16 4.40
CA PRO A 192 5.71 14.47 3.76
C PRO A 192 7.10 14.91 3.30
N LEU A 193 7.15 15.56 2.14
CA LEU A 193 8.40 16.15 1.66
C LEU A 193 8.75 17.37 2.52
N ALA A 194 10.01 17.44 2.95
CA ALA A 194 10.52 18.61 3.65
C ALA A 194 10.32 19.89 2.82
N SER A 195 9.84 20.96 3.45
CA SER A 195 9.65 22.27 2.82
C SER A 195 10.78 23.20 3.23
N ARG A 196 11.57 23.66 2.25
CA ARG A 196 12.65 24.65 2.49
C ARG A 196 12.09 25.94 3.09
N LYS A 197 10.87 26.34 2.67
CA LYS A 197 10.17 27.52 3.18
C LYS A 197 9.80 27.36 4.65
N GLU A 198 9.21 26.23 5.04
CA GLU A 198 8.79 26.00 6.43
C GLU A 198 10.00 25.97 7.37
N ILE A 199 11.07 25.26 6.97
CA ILE A 199 12.32 25.21 7.75
C ILE A 199 12.92 26.61 7.94
N ALA A 200 12.98 27.41 6.86
CA ALA A 200 13.51 28.77 6.94
C ALA A 200 12.64 29.69 7.81
N LEU A 201 11.31 29.55 7.74
CA LEU A 201 10.39 30.28 8.62
C LEU A 201 10.57 29.89 10.09
N ASP A 202 10.75 28.60 10.39
CA ASP A 202 10.97 28.12 11.76
C ASP A 202 12.30 28.63 12.32
N CYS A 203 13.36 28.65 11.51
CA CYS A 203 14.63 29.29 11.88
C CYS A 203 14.44 30.79 12.21
N LEU A 204 13.69 31.52 11.40
CA LEU A 204 13.43 32.95 11.61
C LEU A 204 12.57 33.21 12.85
N LYS A 205 11.55 32.41 13.11
CA LYS A 205 10.72 32.51 14.31
C LYS A 205 11.50 32.19 15.59
N ALA A 206 12.42 31.23 15.52
CA ALA A 206 13.27 30.89 16.65
C ALA A 206 14.25 32.01 16.99
N GLU A 207 14.83 32.68 15.98
CA GLU A 207 15.78 33.77 16.18
C GLU A 207 15.10 35.09 16.52
N PHE A 208 13.93 35.37 15.93
CA PHE A 208 13.20 36.62 16.06
C PHE A 208 11.74 36.40 16.53
N PRO A 209 11.53 35.90 17.76
CA PRO A 209 10.21 35.49 18.23
C PRO A 209 9.21 36.63 18.38
N THR A 210 9.68 37.87 18.48
CA THR A 210 8.85 39.07 18.65
C THR A 210 8.47 39.75 17.33
N LEU A 211 8.98 39.26 16.19
CA LEU A 211 8.64 39.81 14.88
C LEU A 211 7.37 39.18 14.31
N GLU A 212 6.54 40.02 13.72
CA GLU A 212 5.36 39.58 12.97
C GLU A 212 5.76 38.74 11.76
N PRO A 213 5.11 37.59 11.51
CA PRO A 213 5.49 36.68 10.40
C PRO A 213 5.50 37.35 9.02
N SER A 214 4.66 38.37 8.80
CA SER A 214 4.62 39.13 7.54
C SER A 214 5.94 39.88 7.24
N VAL A 215 6.75 40.17 8.26
CA VAL A 215 8.05 40.84 8.09
C VAL A 215 9.07 39.90 7.44
N PHE A 216 8.97 38.59 7.70
CA PHE A 216 9.90 37.61 7.14
C PHE A 216 9.82 37.47 5.62
N GLU A 217 8.63 37.64 5.05
CA GLU A 217 8.39 37.52 3.60
C GLU A 217 8.53 38.86 2.86
N ALA A 218 8.66 39.98 3.58
CA ALA A 218 8.77 41.30 2.97
C ALA A 218 10.12 41.46 2.24
N GLN A 219 10.07 41.76 0.93
CA GLN A 219 11.26 41.96 0.09
C GLN A 219 11.88 43.36 0.30
N VAL A 220 12.41 43.59 1.49
CA VAL A 220 12.92 44.90 1.94
C VAL A 220 14.43 44.92 2.21
N LEU A 221 15.15 43.83 1.95
CA LEU A 221 16.59 43.72 2.16
C LEU A 221 17.38 43.90 0.86
N ALA A 222 18.44 44.71 0.89
CA ALA A 222 19.46 44.76 -0.17
C ALA A 222 20.84 44.37 0.38
N LYS A 223 21.68 43.72 -0.43
CA LYS A 223 23.03 43.27 -0.03
C LYS A 223 24.04 44.34 -0.44
N ALA A 224 24.67 45.01 0.52
CA ALA A 224 25.63 46.10 0.28
C ALA A 224 27.06 45.72 0.68
N TYR A 225 28.06 46.34 0.05
CA TYR A 225 29.46 46.20 0.46
C TYR A 225 29.72 46.90 1.81
N THR A 226 30.50 46.27 2.69
CA THR A 226 30.98 46.93 3.90
C THR A 226 31.97 48.05 3.53
N GLY A 227 31.75 49.24 4.11
CA GLY A 227 32.59 50.41 3.86
C GLY A 227 32.40 51.12 2.51
N ARG A 228 31.52 50.65 1.61
CA ARG A 228 31.19 51.34 0.34
C ARG A 228 29.68 51.58 0.18
N PRO A 229 29.18 52.73 0.64
CA PRO A 229 27.78 53.12 0.45
C PRO A 229 27.41 53.15 -1.04
N GLY A 230 26.28 52.54 -1.41
CA GLY A 230 25.75 52.57 -2.79
C GLY A 230 26.32 51.50 -3.74
N ALA A 231 27.25 50.66 -3.29
CA ALA A 231 27.74 49.51 -4.05
C ALA A 231 27.19 48.21 -3.44
N GLY A 232 26.70 47.28 -4.26
CA GLY A 232 26.16 45.99 -3.81
C GLY A 232 25.29 45.28 -4.86
N ASP A 233 24.60 44.21 -4.45
CA ASP A 233 23.55 43.58 -5.24
C ASP A 233 22.23 44.36 -5.04
N PRO A 234 21.68 44.99 -6.11
CA PRO A 234 20.46 45.79 -6.00
C PRO A 234 19.19 44.93 -5.89
N ARG A 235 19.28 43.60 -5.99
CA ARG A 235 18.11 42.71 -5.90
C ARG A 235 17.56 42.70 -4.49
N MET A 236 16.34 43.21 -4.34
CA MET A 236 15.61 43.17 -3.07
C MET A 236 15.23 41.74 -2.73
N ARG A 237 15.53 41.32 -1.50
CA ARG A 237 15.26 39.98 -0.94
C ARG A 237 14.47 40.12 0.35
N SER A 238 13.76 39.05 0.71
CA SER A 238 13.18 38.93 2.04
C SER A 238 14.16 38.25 3.02
N MET A 239 13.90 38.36 4.33
CA MET A 239 14.66 37.57 5.32
C MET A 239 14.51 36.08 5.02
N LEU A 240 13.29 35.66 4.64
CA LEU A 240 12.99 34.30 4.24
C LEU A 240 13.81 33.86 3.02
N ASP A 241 13.88 34.66 1.95
CA ASP A 241 14.66 34.32 0.77
C ASP A 241 16.14 34.16 1.09
N SER A 242 16.68 35.06 1.91
CA SER A 242 18.07 35.00 2.35
C SER A 242 18.36 33.75 3.19
N VAL A 243 17.49 33.40 4.14
CA VAL A 243 17.65 32.19 4.97
C VAL A 243 17.46 30.92 4.14
N MET A 244 16.46 30.90 3.26
CA MET A 244 16.24 29.77 2.35
C MET A 244 17.51 29.54 1.54
N GLU A 245 18.06 30.56 0.89
CA GLU A 245 19.31 30.47 0.13
C GLU A 245 20.49 29.97 0.98
N GLY A 246 20.63 30.52 2.19
CA GLY A 246 21.61 30.13 3.19
C GLY A 246 23.07 30.44 2.83
N GLU A 247 23.30 31.38 1.91
CA GLU A 247 24.63 31.92 1.68
C GLU A 247 25.09 32.69 2.93
N ALA A 248 26.07 32.16 3.65
CA ALA A 248 26.63 32.81 4.83
C ALA A 248 27.13 34.22 4.48
N LEU A 249 26.79 35.20 5.32
CA LEU A 249 27.14 36.58 5.09
C LEU A 249 28.63 36.82 5.39
N GLY A 250 29.49 36.83 4.37
CA GLY A 250 30.90 37.16 4.57
C GLY A 250 31.13 38.57 5.13
N HIS A 251 32.35 38.86 5.63
CA HIS A 251 32.71 40.17 6.20
C HIS A 251 32.67 41.35 5.19
N THR A 252 32.68 41.03 3.91
CA THR A 252 32.64 42.00 2.79
C THR A 252 31.24 42.55 2.53
N TYR A 253 30.20 41.89 3.05
CA TYR A 253 28.81 42.25 2.79
C TYR A 253 28.02 42.49 4.08
N LYS A 254 26.98 43.31 3.95
CA LYS A 254 25.93 43.48 4.96
C LYS A 254 24.57 43.62 4.28
N TRP A 255 23.54 43.10 4.92
CA TRP A 255 22.16 43.44 4.59
C TRP A 255 21.86 44.86 5.08
N ILE A 256 21.14 45.62 4.26
CA ILE A 256 20.61 46.94 4.59
C ILE A 256 19.12 47.00 4.25
N THR A 257 18.39 47.84 4.97
CA THR A 257 16.96 48.05 4.75
C THR A 257 16.54 49.44 5.24
N ASN A 258 15.49 49.98 4.64
CA ASN A 258 14.80 51.19 5.12
C ASN A 258 13.59 50.86 6.00
N ASP A 259 13.22 49.58 6.10
CA ASP A 259 12.08 49.13 6.92
C ASP A 259 12.50 48.99 8.38
N ARG A 260 11.94 49.85 9.24
CA ARG A 260 12.26 49.90 10.68
C ARG A 260 11.75 48.68 11.45
N ARG A 261 10.87 47.87 10.86
CA ARG A 261 10.37 46.64 11.49
C ARG A 261 11.43 45.54 11.52
N VAL A 262 12.44 45.62 10.64
CA VAL A 262 13.50 44.62 10.54
C VAL A 262 14.68 45.01 11.45
N PRO A 263 15.05 44.18 12.43
CA PRO A 263 16.23 44.42 13.27
C PRO A 263 17.50 44.05 12.50
N ILE A 264 17.93 44.94 11.61
CA ILE A 264 18.93 44.65 10.57
C ILE A 264 20.31 44.23 11.11
N ASP A 265 20.75 44.80 12.23
CA ASP A 265 22.03 44.44 12.84
C ASP A 265 21.98 43.02 13.41
N ALA A 266 20.92 42.69 14.15
CA ALA A 266 20.70 41.34 14.65
C ALA A 266 20.53 40.31 13.50
N PHE A 267 19.88 40.69 12.41
CA PHE A 267 19.78 39.84 11.22
C PHE A 267 21.14 39.61 10.55
N ASN A 268 21.98 40.64 10.47
CA ASN A 268 23.34 40.51 9.97
C ASN A 268 24.20 39.58 10.85
N ASP A 269 24.05 39.65 12.18
CA ASP A 269 24.75 38.75 13.11
C ASP A 269 24.25 37.32 12.97
N PHE A 270 22.94 37.12 12.87
CA PHE A 270 22.34 35.82 12.59
C PHE A 270 22.85 35.23 11.27
N ALA A 271 22.89 36.03 10.19
CA ALA A 271 23.37 35.62 8.87
C ALA A 271 24.87 35.27 8.81
N ARG A 272 25.65 35.66 9.83
CA ARG A 272 27.05 35.27 10.03
C ARG A 272 27.21 34.07 10.96
N SER A 273 26.18 33.75 11.72
CA SER A 273 26.23 32.71 12.73
C SER A 273 26.16 31.32 12.11
N GLU A 274 26.68 30.35 12.84
CA GLU A 274 26.52 28.94 12.51
C GLU A 274 25.05 28.50 12.42
N ARG A 275 24.10 29.25 13.00
CA ARG A 275 22.67 28.93 12.99
C ARG A 275 22.00 29.21 11.64
N PHE A 276 22.67 29.91 10.73
CA PHE A 276 22.18 30.22 9.37
C PHE A 276 22.31 29.01 8.42
N ARG A 277 21.68 27.89 8.81
CA ARG A 277 21.89 26.57 8.17
C ARG A 277 20.61 25.89 7.67
N ALA A 278 19.63 26.70 7.26
CA ALA A 278 18.37 26.18 6.74
C ALA A 278 18.54 25.28 5.48
N PRO A 279 19.46 25.56 4.54
CA PRO A 279 19.71 24.64 3.41
C PRO A 279 20.24 23.28 3.84
N GLU A 280 21.13 23.21 4.84
CA GLU A 280 21.69 21.96 5.35
C GLU A 280 20.62 21.14 6.03
N VAL A 281 19.81 21.77 6.89
CA VAL A 281 18.67 21.12 7.55
C VAL A 281 17.66 20.64 6.51
N PHE A 282 17.32 21.47 5.53
CA PHE A 282 16.45 21.08 4.42
C PHE A 282 17.01 19.89 3.66
N LYS A 283 18.29 19.91 3.29
CA LYS A 283 18.93 18.82 2.54
C LYS A 283 18.82 17.51 3.32
N THR A 284 19.18 17.50 4.60
CA THR A 284 19.10 16.30 5.44
C THR A 284 17.67 15.78 5.56
N GLN A 285 16.70 16.67 5.85
CA GLN A 285 15.29 16.26 5.99
C GLN A 285 14.68 15.81 4.66
N PHE A 286 15.02 16.47 3.56
CA PHE A 286 14.57 16.11 2.22
C PHE A 286 15.13 14.75 1.80
N GLU A 287 16.43 14.51 2.00
CA GLU A 287 17.06 13.20 1.74
C GLU A 287 16.42 12.10 2.58
N ALA A 288 16.12 12.35 3.85
CA ALA A 288 15.41 11.42 4.71
C ALA A 288 13.98 11.13 4.21
N SER A 289 13.23 12.18 3.81
CA SER A 289 11.86 12.06 3.28
C SER A 289 11.82 11.24 1.99
N ILE A 290 12.74 11.52 1.06
CA ILE A 290 12.87 10.78 -0.20
C ILE A 290 13.28 9.33 0.05
N THR A 291 14.19 9.09 1.01
CA THR A 291 14.60 7.73 1.38
C THR A 291 13.44 6.93 1.97
N ALA A 292 12.64 7.56 2.83
CA ALA A 292 11.44 6.95 3.38
C ALA A 292 10.44 6.61 2.26
N GLN A 293 10.12 7.56 1.37
CA GLN A 293 9.22 7.29 0.24
C GLN A 293 9.74 6.16 -0.67
N LYS A 294 11.05 6.12 -0.96
CA LYS A 294 11.67 5.01 -1.71
C LYS A 294 11.46 3.66 -1.04
N ASN A 295 11.66 3.59 0.29
CA ASN A 295 11.41 2.37 1.06
C ASN A 295 9.93 2.00 1.04
N GLY A 296 9.03 2.99 1.12
CA GLY A 296 7.60 2.80 0.96
C GLY A 296 7.22 2.18 -0.39
N HIS A 297 7.71 2.76 -1.49
CA HIS A 297 7.48 2.22 -2.84
C HIS A 297 8.05 0.82 -3.01
N HIS A 298 9.23 0.54 -2.44
CA HIS A 298 9.80 -0.81 -2.44
C HIS A 298 8.89 -1.80 -1.70
N GLY A 299 8.42 -1.45 -0.50
CA GLY A 299 7.48 -2.28 0.26
C GLY A 299 6.16 -2.51 -0.49
N MET A 300 5.62 -1.47 -1.13
CA MET A 300 4.43 -1.57 -1.97
C MET A 300 4.63 -2.52 -3.15
N VAL A 301 5.71 -2.36 -3.94
CA VAL A 301 5.98 -3.23 -5.09
C VAL A 301 6.16 -4.68 -4.65
N LYS A 302 6.88 -4.94 -3.55
CA LYS A 302 6.99 -6.28 -2.95
C LYS A 302 5.62 -6.86 -2.61
N HIS A 303 4.76 -6.06 -1.99
CA HIS A 303 3.40 -6.48 -1.68
C HIS A 303 2.62 -6.82 -2.96
N LEU A 304 2.65 -5.97 -3.97
CA LEU A 304 1.92 -6.19 -5.21
C LEU A 304 2.39 -7.45 -5.94
N ILE A 305 3.71 -7.66 -6.04
CA ILE A 305 4.28 -8.91 -6.59
C ILE A 305 3.79 -10.12 -5.80
N SER A 306 3.72 -10.03 -4.46
CA SER A 306 3.21 -11.14 -3.62
C SER A 306 1.75 -11.51 -3.89
N GLN A 307 0.96 -10.60 -4.47
CA GLN A 307 -0.45 -10.83 -4.83
C GLN A 307 -0.62 -11.40 -6.25
N LEU A 308 0.46 -11.48 -7.04
CA LEU A 308 0.43 -12.07 -8.37
C LEU A 308 0.30 -13.59 -8.33
N SER A 309 -0.01 -14.15 -9.49
CA SER A 309 0.03 -15.60 -9.70
C SER A 309 1.43 -16.16 -9.40
N LEU A 310 1.55 -17.39 -8.95
CA LEU A 310 2.81 -18.11 -8.79
C LEU A 310 3.65 -18.04 -10.08
N ALA A 311 3.03 -18.28 -11.24
CA ALA A 311 3.72 -18.20 -12.53
C ALA A 311 4.28 -16.80 -12.80
N ASP A 312 3.51 -15.74 -12.52
CA ASP A 312 4.00 -14.37 -12.69
C ASP A 312 5.03 -14.00 -11.61
N ARG A 313 4.92 -14.51 -10.38
CA ARG A 313 5.92 -14.32 -9.32
C ARG A 313 7.26 -14.95 -9.69
N GLU A 314 7.24 -16.15 -10.26
CA GLU A 314 8.45 -16.83 -10.74
C GLU A 314 9.16 -16.02 -11.83
N ASN A 315 8.42 -15.33 -12.69
CA ASN A 315 9.01 -14.42 -13.68
C ASN A 315 9.77 -13.26 -13.04
N PHE A 316 9.30 -12.72 -11.92
CA PHE A 316 10.00 -11.66 -11.17
C PHE A 316 11.16 -12.20 -10.32
N GLU A 317 11.06 -13.43 -9.80
CA GLU A 317 12.07 -14.02 -8.92
C GLU A 317 13.27 -14.57 -9.69
N PHE A 318 13.01 -15.24 -10.82
CA PHE A 318 14.02 -16.01 -11.56
C PHE A 318 14.27 -15.47 -12.98
N GLY A 319 13.45 -14.55 -13.46
CA GLY A 319 13.58 -13.97 -14.80
C GLY A 319 14.60 -12.84 -14.87
N GLU A 320 15.13 -12.62 -16.08
CA GLU A 320 15.87 -11.40 -16.40
C GLU A 320 14.91 -10.21 -16.44
N ILE A 321 15.24 -9.12 -15.72
CA ILE A 321 14.38 -7.95 -15.54
C ILE A 321 14.91 -6.76 -16.36
N GLU A 322 14.08 -6.23 -17.24
CA GLU A 322 14.30 -4.97 -17.96
C GLU A 322 13.23 -3.95 -17.55
N CYS A 323 13.64 -2.80 -16.98
CA CYS A 323 12.72 -1.74 -16.57
C CYS A 323 12.72 -0.58 -17.58
N SER A 324 11.53 -0.09 -17.92
CA SER A 324 11.32 1.08 -18.76
C SER A 324 10.20 1.95 -18.19
N TYR A 325 10.14 3.21 -18.61
CA TYR A 325 9.12 4.16 -18.17
C TYR A 325 8.89 5.18 -19.26
N GLU A 326 7.70 5.78 -19.27
CA GLU A 326 7.34 6.81 -20.26
C GLU A 326 7.72 8.20 -19.75
N LYS A 327 8.21 9.04 -20.69
CA LYS A 327 8.55 10.44 -20.43
C LYS A 327 7.76 11.31 -21.39
N HIS A 328 7.12 12.34 -20.84
CA HIS A 328 6.38 13.31 -21.64
C HIS A 328 7.28 14.51 -21.88
N TYR A 329 7.33 14.96 -23.13
CA TYR A 329 8.09 16.14 -23.51
C TYR A 329 7.17 17.19 -24.13
N LYS A 330 7.53 18.46 -23.94
CA LYS A 330 7.01 19.59 -24.73
C LYS A 330 8.16 20.20 -25.49
N GLU A 331 7.87 20.68 -26.70
CA GLU A 331 8.80 21.48 -27.47
C GLU A 331 8.92 22.88 -26.84
N ALA A 332 10.15 23.30 -26.59
CA ALA A 332 10.49 24.66 -26.19
C ALA A 332 11.13 25.42 -27.37
N ALA A 333 11.29 26.73 -27.21
CA ALA A 333 11.94 27.58 -28.20
C ALA A 333 13.32 27.02 -28.60
N GLY A 334 13.56 26.92 -29.92
CA GLY A 334 14.81 26.38 -30.47
C GLY A 334 14.87 24.84 -30.59
N ASN A 335 13.73 24.14 -30.70
CA ASN A 335 13.64 22.68 -30.85
C ASN A 335 14.20 21.87 -29.66
N ALA A 336 14.31 22.48 -28.48
CA ALA A 336 14.70 21.77 -27.28
C ALA A 336 13.49 20.99 -26.72
N LEU A 337 13.64 19.70 -26.48
CA LEU A 337 12.64 18.90 -25.76
C LEU A 337 12.79 19.12 -24.25
N VAL A 338 11.75 19.65 -23.60
CA VAL A 338 11.70 19.81 -22.14
C VAL A 338 10.81 18.71 -21.58
N THR A 339 11.32 17.92 -20.63
CA THR A 339 10.49 16.93 -19.92
C THR A 339 9.44 17.64 -19.08
N VAL A 340 8.17 17.33 -19.32
CA VAL A 340 7.04 17.99 -18.64
C VAL A 340 6.39 17.10 -17.59
N GLY A 341 6.61 15.79 -17.68
CA GLY A 341 6.15 14.86 -16.69
C GLY A 341 6.82 13.51 -16.88
N ARG A 342 6.88 12.77 -15.78
CA ARG A 342 7.05 11.32 -15.82
C ARG A 342 5.72 10.73 -15.39
N GLU A 343 5.24 9.73 -16.11
CA GLU A 343 4.11 8.97 -15.61
C GLU A 343 4.54 8.20 -14.34
N HIS A 344 3.57 7.91 -13.47
CA HIS A 344 3.78 7.12 -12.26
C HIS A 344 3.75 5.61 -12.56
N THR A 345 3.92 5.26 -13.84
CA THR A 345 3.87 3.94 -14.43
C THR A 345 5.28 3.47 -14.80
N MET A 346 5.62 2.26 -14.40
CA MET A 346 6.87 1.59 -14.78
C MET A 346 6.54 0.29 -15.49
N PHE A 347 7.13 0.09 -16.66
CA PHE A 347 7.01 -1.14 -17.42
C PHE A 347 8.18 -2.05 -17.09
N VAL A 348 7.86 -3.23 -16.55
CA VAL A 348 8.84 -4.26 -16.22
C VAL A 348 8.65 -5.42 -17.16
N LYS A 349 9.65 -5.66 -18.01
CA LYS A 349 9.71 -6.84 -18.85
C LYS A 349 10.54 -7.91 -18.15
N THR A 350 10.00 -9.11 -18.07
CA THR A 350 10.68 -10.29 -17.53
C THR A 350 10.92 -11.30 -18.64
N THR A 351 12.11 -11.90 -18.67
CA THR A 351 12.40 -13.05 -19.54
C THR A 351 12.78 -14.26 -18.69
N TYR A 352 11.93 -15.30 -18.68
CA TYR A 352 12.15 -16.52 -17.90
C TYR A 352 11.74 -17.74 -18.73
N ASN A 353 12.57 -18.79 -18.75
CA ASN A 353 12.37 -20.00 -19.56
C ASN A 353 12.03 -19.74 -21.05
N GLY A 354 12.57 -18.66 -21.63
CA GLY A 354 12.30 -18.26 -23.02
C GLY A 354 10.99 -17.52 -23.24
N GLU A 355 10.11 -17.45 -22.23
CA GLU A 355 8.91 -16.63 -22.25
C GLU A 355 9.21 -15.19 -21.86
N ARG A 356 8.58 -14.25 -22.55
CA ARG A 356 8.66 -12.82 -22.26
C ARG A 356 7.32 -12.35 -21.75
N ASN A 357 7.32 -11.66 -20.63
CA ASN A 357 6.12 -11.05 -20.04
C ASN A 357 6.39 -9.57 -19.76
N LEU A 358 5.38 -8.73 -19.94
CA LEU A 358 5.44 -7.30 -19.66
C LEU A 358 4.41 -6.96 -18.59
N TYR A 359 4.86 -6.26 -17.57
CA TYR A 359 4.04 -5.83 -16.45
C TYR A 359 4.07 -4.31 -16.36
N GLU A 360 2.90 -3.68 -16.28
CA GLU A 360 2.76 -2.27 -15.95
C GLU A 360 2.55 -2.15 -14.44
N ILE A 361 3.45 -1.41 -13.78
CA ILE A 361 3.39 -1.10 -12.36
C ILE A 361 2.93 0.35 -12.22
N ASP A 362 1.69 0.56 -11.80
CA ASP A 362 1.15 1.89 -11.50
C ASP A 362 1.29 2.16 -10.00
N THR A 363 2.22 3.03 -9.64
CA THR A 363 2.52 3.37 -8.24
C THR A 363 1.50 4.30 -7.60
N THR A 364 0.66 4.95 -8.39
CA THR A 364 -0.44 5.80 -7.89
C THR A 364 -1.66 4.96 -7.56
N LYS A 365 -1.99 4.00 -8.43
CA LYS A 365 -3.11 3.07 -8.21
C LYS A 365 -2.73 1.89 -7.31
N GLY A 366 -1.44 1.60 -7.17
CA GLY A 366 -0.94 0.43 -6.46
C GLY A 366 -1.37 -0.86 -7.17
N THR A 367 -1.13 -0.96 -8.48
CA THR A 367 -1.47 -2.16 -9.28
C THR A 367 -0.28 -2.67 -10.06
N ILE A 368 -0.30 -3.98 -10.35
CA ILE A 368 0.57 -4.61 -11.34
C ILE A 368 -0.32 -5.35 -12.32
N ASP A 369 -0.32 -4.91 -13.57
CA ASP A 369 -1.15 -5.45 -14.64
C ASP A 369 -0.28 -6.02 -15.75
N LYS A 370 -0.61 -7.23 -16.21
CA LYS A 370 0.11 -7.87 -17.32
C LYS A 370 -0.35 -7.26 -18.64
N GLN A 371 0.59 -6.80 -19.47
CA GLN A 371 0.37 -6.02 -20.69
C GLN A 371 1.10 -6.65 -21.88
N ASN A 372 1.03 -7.98 -22.02
CA ASN A 372 1.80 -8.70 -23.04
C ASN A 372 1.47 -8.26 -24.48
N GLU A 373 0.26 -7.80 -24.71
CA GLU A 373 -0.21 -7.22 -25.97
C GLU A 373 0.63 -6.01 -26.42
N ARG A 374 1.19 -5.23 -25.49
CA ARG A 374 2.02 -4.05 -25.78
C ARG A 374 3.45 -4.38 -26.21
N MET A 375 3.90 -5.64 -26.05
CA MET A 375 5.25 -6.07 -26.49
C MET A 375 5.43 -6.15 -28.01
N THR A 376 4.35 -6.02 -28.80
CA THR A 376 4.43 -6.06 -30.26
C THR A 376 4.91 -4.74 -30.90
N GLY A 377 5.01 -3.65 -30.12
CA GLY A 377 5.63 -2.39 -30.53
C GLY A 377 7.03 -2.23 -29.95
N ASN A 378 7.93 -1.53 -30.65
CA ASN A 378 9.27 -1.18 -30.16
C ASN A 378 9.17 -0.42 -28.82
N LEU A 379 9.29 -1.13 -27.68
CA LEU A 379 9.23 -0.58 -26.31
C LEU A 379 10.51 0.19 -25.92
N LYS A 380 11.43 0.44 -26.85
CA LYS A 380 12.55 1.35 -26.62
C LYS A 380 12.04 2.80 -26.71
N GLN A 381 11.43 3.25 -25.62
CA GLN A 381 10.92 4.62 -25.39
C GLN A 381 9.72 4.99 -26.26
N VAL A 382 8.52 4.86 -25.72
CA VAL A 382 7.37 5.61 -26.23
C VAL A 382 7.56 7.08 -25.82
N ILE A 383 8.03 7.89 -26.76
CA ILE A 383 8.10 9.35 -26.60
C ILE A 383 6.73 9.88 -26.99
N LYS A 384 5.97 10.36 -26.02
CA LYS A 384 4.73 11.09 -26.28
C LYS A 384 5.06 12.58 -26.33
N ILE A 385 4.95 13.16 -27.52
CA ILE A 385 5.07 14.61 -27.75
C ILE A 385 3.66 15.18 -27.69
N ASP A 386 3.32 15.83 -26.58
CA ASP A 386 2.02 16.51 -26.45
C ASP A 386 2.10 17.85 -27.19
N GLY A 387 1.74 17.85 -28.47
CA GLY A 387 1.61 19.05 -29.28
C GLY A 387 0.36 19.84 -28.92
N SER A 388 0.53 20.96 -28.21
CA SER A 388 -0.43 22.07 -28.26
C SER A 388 0.27 23.37 -27.86
N TYR A 389 0.84 24.06 -28.85
CA TYR A 389 0.98 25.51 -28.78
C TYR A 389 -0.27 26.10 -29.45
N GLN A 390 -1.13 26.73 -28.66
CA GLN A 390 -1.98 27.81 -29.17
C GLN A 390 -1.60 29.08 -28.39
N PRO A 391 -1.53 30.22 -29.10
CA PRO A 391 -0.62 31.34 -28.82
C PRO A 391 -0.75 32.01 -27.46
#